data_AF-A0A352T192-F1
#
_entry.id   AF-A0A352T192-F1
#
_cell.length_a   1.000
_cell.length_b   1.000
_cell.length_c   1.000
_cell.angle_alpha   90.00
_cell.angle_beta   90.00
_cell.angle_gamma   90.00
#
_symmetry.space_group_name_H-M   'P 1'
#
loop_
_entity.id
_entity.type
_entity.pdbx_description
1 polymer ?
#
loop_
_entity_poly.entity_id
_entity_poly.type
_entity_poly.pdbx_seq_one_letter_code
_entity_poly.pdbx_strand_id
1 'polypeptide(L)'
;MRRCYGEKPEITMNDLEKIDNRVGTIKLVEDIVESNKMVKLTVDFGSFERTILVGMKKERENPKEIEGKQALFVVNLAPKKTVPNGTQAG
;
A
#
# COMPACT_ATOMS: atom_id res chain seq x y z
N MET A 1 -8.79 -17.83 9.09
CA MET A 1 -10.12 -17.20 9.01
C MET A 1 -10.15 -16.30 7.78
N ARG A 2 -10.56 -16.83 6.62
CA ARG A 2 -10.77 -16.04 5.40
C ARG A 2 -12.06 -15.25 5.63
N ARG A 3 -12.01 -13.91 5.62
CA ARG A 3 -13.25 -13.13 5.61
C ARG A 3 -13.94 -13.39 4.28
N CYS A 4 -15.11 -14.01 4.31
CA CYS A 4 -16.03 -13.95 3.19
C CYS A 4 -16.45 -12.48 3.07
N TYR A 5 -15.80 -11.75 2.17
CA TYR A 5 -16.32 -10.46 1.73
C TYR A 5 -17.50 -10.77 0.83
N GLY A 6 -18.72 -10.50 1.30
CA GLY A 6 -19.87 -10.41 0.41
C GLY A 6 -19.62 -9.36 -0.67
N GLU A 7 -20.36 -9.45 -1.77
CA GLU A 7 -20.32 -8.45 -2.83
C GLU A 7 -20.55 -7.05 -2.24
N LYS A 8 -19.65 -6.11 -2.54
CA LYS A 8 -19.85 -4.72 -2.16
C LYS A 8 -20.88 -4.11 -3.11
N PRO A 9 -21.67 -3.11 -2.65
CA PRO A 9 -22.57 -2.39 -3.53
C PRO A 9 -21.85 -1.82 -4.76
N GLU A 10 -22.57 -1.70 -5.87
CA GLU A 10 -22.07 -1.03 -7.08
C GLU A 10 -21.72 0.43 -6.77
N ILE A 11 -20.67 0.92 -7.41
CA ILE A 11 -20.24 2.33 -7.32
C ILE A 11 -20.48 3.02 -8.65
N THR A 12 -20.61 4.34 -8.63
CA THR A 12 -20.77 5.13 -9.86
C THR A 12 -19.42 5.44 -10.51
N MET A 13 -19.43 5.81 -11.80
CA MET A 13 -18.21 6.30 -12.47
C MET A 13 -17.63 7.54 -11.78
N ASN A 14 -18.48 8.43 -11.26
CA ASN A 14 -18.05 9.60 -10.50
C ASN A 14 -17.29 9.22 -9.22
N ASP A 15 -17.53 8.05 -8.63
CA ASP A 15 -16.78 7.60 -7.46
C ASP A 15 -15.39 7.08 -7.86
N LEU A 16 -15.28 6.45 -9.02
CA LEU A 16 -13.98 6.02 -9.56
C LEU A 16 -13.11 7.22 -9.96
N GLU A 17 -13.70 8.27 -10.55
CA GLU A 17 -12.99 9.50 -10.93
C GLU A 17 -12.38 10.24 -9.72
N LYS A 18 -12.95 10.06 -8.52
CA LYS A 18 -12.39 10.63 -7.28
C LYS A 18 -11.12 9.91 -6.80
N ILE A 19 -10.80 8.72 -7.32
CA ILE A 19 -9.66 7.91 -6.89
C ILE A 19 -8.45 8.26 -7.76
N ASP A 20 -7.41 8.88 -7.16
CA ASP A 20 -6.15 9.13 -7.85
C ASP A 20 -5.30 7.85 -7.78
N ASN A 21 -5.30 7.08 -8.88
CA ASN A 21 -4.60 5.82 -8.97
C ASN A 21 -3.40 5.92 -9.92
N ARG A 22 -2.21 5.54 -9.44
CA ARG A 22 -0.96 5.69 -10.18
C ARG A 22 -0.11 4.44 -10.15
N VAL A 23 0.62 4.22 -11.23
CA VAL A 23 1.67 3.20 -11.28
C VAL A 23 2.93 3.78 -10.67
N GLY A 24 3.44 3.13 -9.63
CA GLY A 24 4.67 3.50 -8.94
C GLY A 24 5.69 2.37 -9.01
N THR A 25 6.98 2.74 -9.02
CA THR A 25 8.10 1.80 -8.94
C THR A 25 8.55 1.65 -7.50
N ILE A 26 8.60 0.42 -7.00
CA ILE A 26 9.03 0.15 -5.62
C ILE A 26 10.55 0.22 -5.57
N LYS A 27 11.10 1.21 -4.89
CA LYS A 27 12.55 1.41 -4.77
C LYS A 27 13.16 0.63 -3.62
N LEU A 28 12.44 0.52 -2.50
CA LEU A 28 12.94 -0.08 -1.28
C LEU A 28 11.81 -0.77 -0.50
N VAL A 29 12.12 -1.95 0.05
CA VAL A 29 11.26 -2.71 0.95
C VAL A 29 12.00 -2.90 2.28
N GLU A 30 11.48 -2.28 3.33
CA GLU A 30 12.04 -2.35 4.67
C GLU A 30 11.11 -3.12 5.63
N ASP A 31 11.72 -3.93 6.48
CA ASP A 31 11.00 -4.58 7.57
C ASP A 31 10.73 -3.59 8.71
N ILE A 32 9.52 -3.67 9.27
CA ILE A 32 9.16 -2.89 10.45
C ILE A 32 9.36 -3.78 11.67
N VAL A 33 10.33 -3.44 12.52
CA VAL A 33 10.67 -4.22 13.73
C VAL A 33 9.45 -4.35 14.66
N GLU A 34 8.63 -3.30 14.74
CA GLU A 34 7.45 -3.25 15.60
C GLU A 34 6.26 -4.07 15.07
N SER A 35 6.33 -4.62 13.84
CA SER A 35 5.21 -5.33 13.23
C SER A 35 5.61 -6.60 12.50
N ASN A 36 5.05 -7.73 12.95
CA ASN A 36 5.23 -9.04 12.32
C ASN A 36 4.41 -9.24 11.03
N LYS A 37 3.69 -8.22 10.56
CA LYS A 37 2.81 -8.31 9.38
C LYS A 37 3.05 -7.22 8.34
N MET A 38 3.66 -6.11 8.75
CA MET A 38 3.80 -4.93 7.91
C MET A 38 5.23 -4.80 7.40
N VAL A 39 5.35 -4.31 6.17
CA VAL A 39 6.60 -3.82 5.58
C VAL A 39 6.38 -2.38 5.12
N LYS A 40 7.46 -1.61 5.11
CA LYS A 40 7.50 -0.24 4.64
C LYS A 40 8.06 -0.23 3.21
N LEU A 41 7.31 0.36 2.29
CA LEU A 41 7.72 0.55 0.91
C LEU A 41 8.11 2.01 0.68
N THR A 42 9.18 2.24 -0.06
CA THR A 42 9.45 3.53 -0.70
C THR A 42 9.11 3.40 -2.18
N VAL A 43 8.16 4.19 -2.65
CA VAL A 43 7.60 4.09 -4.01
C VAL A 43 7.80 5.40 -4.74
N ASP A 44 8.38 5.31 -5.94
CA ASP A 44 8.65 6.40 -6.84
C ASP A 44 7.58 6.48 -7.94
N PHE A 45 6.92 7.63 -8.04
CA PHE A 45 5.91 7.94 -9.05
C PHE A 45 6.43 8.86 -10.16
N GLY A 46 7.75 9.05 -10.25
CA GLY A 46 8.45 9.91 -11.20
C GLY A 46 8.53 11.37 -10.73
N SER A 47 7.41 11.96 -10.31
CA SER A 47 7.38 13.36 -9.83
C SER A 47 7.54 13.50 -8.32
N PHE A 48 7.22 12.46 -7.56
CA PHE A 48 7.38 12.42 -6.11
C PHE A 48 7.55 10.98 -5.64
N GLU A 49 8.09 10.82 -4.44
CA GLU A 49 8.16 9.55 -3.73
C GLU A 49 7.21 9.53 -2.53
N ARG A 50 6.72 8.34 -2.17
CA ARG A 50 5.96 8.14 -0.94
C ARG A 50 6.42 6.91 -0.17
N THR A 51 6.30 7.02 1.15
CA THR A 51 6.38 5.89 2.06
C THR A 51 4.99 5.27 2.23
N ILE A 52 4.88 3.97 2.03
CA ILE A 52 3.62 3.23 2.12
C ILE A 52 3.80 2.01 3.03
N LEU A 53 2.89 1.81 3.98
CA LEU A 53 2.89 0.63 4.85
C LEU A 53 1.95 -0.43 4.29
N VAL A 54 2.47 -1.62 4.00
CA VAL A 54 1.68 -2.73 3.44
C VAL A 54 1.74 -3.98 4.30
N GLY A 55 0.60 -4.65 4.46
CA GLY A 55 0.43 -5.83 5.29
C GLY A 55 0.79 -7.16 4.63
N MET A 56 1.85 -7.20 3.81
CA MET A 56 2.15 -8.36 2.95
C MET A 56 3.22 -9.32 3.50
N LYS A 57 3.78 -9.06 4.70
CA LYS A 57 4.93 -9.82 5.22
C LYS A 57 4.68 -11.32 5.39
N LYS A 58 3.41 -11.70 5.59
CA LYS A 58 2.99 -13.12 5.74
C LYS A 58 2.50 -13.76 4.44
N GLU A 59 2.37 -12.97 3.38
CA GLU A 59 1.88 -13.43 2.08
C GLU A 59 3.02 -13.89 1.17
N ARG A 60 4.27 -13.56 1.52
CA ARG A 60 5.48 -13.89 0.76
C ARG A 60 6.57 -14.36 1.70
N GLU A 61 7.41 -15.28 1.24
CA GLU A 61 8.60 -15.74 1.97
C GLU A 61 9.67 -14.65 2.01
N ASN A 62 9.85 -13.90 0.91
CA ASN A 62 10.80 -12.79 0.84
C ASN A 62 10.11 -11.51 0.30
N PRO A 63 9.73 -10.56 1.18
CA PRO A 63 9.11 -9.30 0.77
C PRO A 63 9.98 -8.45 -0.16
N LYS A 64 11.31 -8.58 -0.14
CA LYS A 64 12.22 -7.76 -0.98
C LYS A 64 12.17 -8.11 -2.47
N GLU A 65 11.56 -9.23 -2.84
CA GLU A 65 11.45 -9.65 -4.25
C GLU A 65 10.64 -8.68 -5.13
N ILE A 66 9.94 -7.70 -4.53
CA ILE A 66 9.15 -6.71 -5.24
C ILE A 66 9.89 -5.38 -5.45
N GLU A 67 11.10 -5.24 -4.91
CA GLU A 67 11.96 -4.11 -5.25
C GLU A 67 12.24 -4.08 -6.77
N GLY A 68 12.22 -2.89 -7.35
CA GLY A 68 12.33 -2.66 -8.79
C GLY A 68 11.06 -2.95 -9.60
N LYS A 69 10.02 -3.56 -9.00
CA LYS A 69 8.76 -3.83 -9.70
C LYS A 69 7.83 -2.62 -9.66
N GLN A 70 6.95 -2.56 -10.66
CA GLN A 70 5.87 -1.58 -10.71
C GLN A 70 4.59 -2.17 -10.13
N ALA A 71 3.85 -1.35 -9.40
CA ALA A 71 2.55 -1.69 -8.84
C ALA A 71 1.61 -0.48 -8.87
N LEU A 72 0.32 -0.76 -8.65
CA LEU A 72 -0.75 0.23 -8.68
C LEU A 72 -1.04 0.73 -7.26
N PHE A 73 -1.09 2.05 -7.07
CA PHE A 73 -1.27 2.68 -5.76
C PHE A 73 -2.29 3.80 -5.84
N VAL A 74 -3.17 3.87 -4.84
CA VAL A 74 -4.05 5.03 -4.65
C VAL A 74 -3.30 6.08 -3.85
N VAL A 75 -3.10 7.27 -4.42
CA VAL A 75 -2.20 8.29 -3.84
C VAL A 75 -2.93 9.41 -3.11
N ASN A 76 -4.26 9.49 -3.24
CA ASN A 76 -5.09 10.51 -2.59
C ASN A 76 -5.91 9.98 -1.40
N LEU A 77 -5.54 8.83 -0.83
CA LEU A 77 -6.13 8.38 0.44
C LEU A 77 -5.63 9.23 1.60
N ALA A 78 -6.55 9.60 2.49
CA ALA A 78 -6.18 10.22 3.76
C ALA A 78 -5.31 9.22 4.58
N PRO A 79 -4.24 9.70 5.24
CA PRO A 79 -3.35 8.82 5.99
C PRO A 79 -4.11 7.99 7.02
N LYS A 80 -4.06 6.67 6.90
CA LYS A 80 -4.64 5.77 7.89
C LYS A 80 -3.59 5.41 8.93
N LYS A 81 -3.79 5.84 10.18
CA LYS A 81 -2.96 5.38 11.31
C LYS A 81 -3.10 3.85 11.44
N THR A 82 -2.05 3.12 11.13
CA THR A 82 -2.03 1.64 11.22
C THR A 82 -1.00 1.08 12.20
N VAL A 83 -0.29 1.93 12.95
CA VAL A 83 0.56 1.60 14.13
C VAL A 83 0.61 2.80 15.10
N PRO A 84 0.90 2.61 16.42
CA PRO A 84 0.64 3.62 17.47
C PRO A 84 1.44 4.93 17.33
N ASN A 85 2.57 4.91 16.61
CA ASN A 85 3.49 6.05 16.51
C ASN A 85 3.67 6.54 15.05
N GLY A 86 2.62 7.16 14.50
CA GLY A 86 2.78 8.28 13.57
C GLY A 86 3.25 8.00 12.13
N THR A 87 3.42 6.75 11.69
CA THR A 87 3.82 6.48 10.30
C THR A 87 2.60 6.39 9.37
N GLN A 88 2.64 7.17 8.30
CA GLN A 88 1.54 7.40 7.35
C GLN A 88 1.41 6.20 6.39
N ALA A 89 0.19 5.68 6.25
CA ALA A 89 -0.16 4.74 5.19
C ALA A 89 -1.16 5.43 4.27
N GLY A 90 -0.75 5.68 3.02
CA GLY A 90 -1.59 6.08 1.90
C GLY A 90 -1.64 4.96 0.88
#